data_AF-A0A9E2RAC5-F1
#
_entry.id   AF-A0A9E2RAC5-F1
#
_cell.length_a   1.000
_cell.length_b   1.000
_cell.length_c   1.000
_cell.angle_alpha   90.00
_cell.angle_beta   90.00
_cell.angle_gamma   90.00
#
_symmetry.space_group_name_H-M   'P 1'
#
loop_
_entity.id
_entity.type
_entity.pdbx_description
1 polymer ?
#
loop_
_entity_poly.entity_id
_entity_poly.type
_entity_poly.pdbx_seq_one_letter_code
_entity_poly.pdbx_strand_id
1 'polypeptide(L)'
;MYQALLTRRYLTSKIMPLLSSLAVMLCTTMVLVTWSVMGGFLKVLLDSGRKLVGDVKIEWPNTGFAYYDELIRDLEADSGLTVTPRAGQRSTAASPPKGLIIAAAPIIESFGVLGLPDGRTVNVMLKGVEPVSFDRVTNYYGTLWWKPLKEPLPKDDDKEDPRLQNLTRVDMLIPGAVPDDKSDAWPAMLENGKNLQRYHTGSGQVKPAVVLGTEVTGYNRRSASGVYVPMRSRSRDSDGNINLLSTFMPLDGEVTLHVLPLDKKGRGIEMQSRIFPVANEFKTDVFLFDKGVAILPLGELQKMLKMDAAKRLQTGKPGVRIVKDPKTGEEKIEMASQDQLTEDPARVTGVLVRGKDGVDARVLRDRCEEIYAEFAARHPGEVPLAASMNIQTWQQQNAGFIGAVEKEIALVLFLFSMISLVAVVLVLSIFWSMVSEKTKDIGILRAIGASKMGIAWLWLRYGLAIGIVGSIMGFGLSSLIIMNINPIHEWMGRAMGIQIWDPSIYYFTQIPSDLRWDKVLLVLGGGIIFSVLGALIPAIRASRMDPVRALRFE
;
A
#
# COMPACT_ATOMS: atom_id res chain seq x y z
N MET A 1 36.81 30.67 30.42
CA MET A 1 36.25 30.01 31.63
C MET A 1 35.03 30.77 32.19
N TYR A 2 35.11 32.08 32.45
CA TYR A 2 33.98 32.88 32.98
C TYR A 2 32.72 32.89 32.10
N GLN A 3 32.87 32.90 30.77
CA GLN A 3 31.73 32.86 29.83
C GLN A 3 30.83 31.63 30.05
N ALA A 4 31.40 30.43 30.22
CA ALA A 4 30.61 29.21 30.41
C ALA A 4 29.89 29.16 31.77
N LEU A 5 30.52 29.68 32.83
CA LEU A 5 29.93 29.78 34.16
C LEU A 5 28.73 30.74 34.21
N LEU A 6 28.85 31.90 33.55
CA LEU A 6 27.74 32.85 33.42
C LEU A 6 26.58 32.26 32.62
N THR A 7 26.86 31.64 31.47
CA THR A 7 25.81 31.01 30.64
C THR A 7 25.02 29.99 31.44
N ARG A 8 25.69 29.13 32.22
CA ARG A 8 25.03 28.13 33.07
C ARG A 8 24.18 28.74 34.17
N ARG A 9 24.70 29.74 34.90
CA ARG A 9 23.95 30.40 36.00
C ARG A 9 22.73 31.16 35.48
N TYR A 10 22.83 31.73 34.28
CA TYR A 10 21.71 32.37 33.60
C TYR A 10 20.63 31.37 33.14
N LEU A 11 21.03 30.20 32.63
CA LEU A 11 20.12 29.14 32.18
C LEU A 11 19.26 28.57 33.30
N THR A 12 19.76 28.48 34.53
CA THR A 12 19.08 27.76 35.62
C THR A 12 18.33 28.63 36.61
N SER A 13 18.46 29.97 36.55
CA SER A 13 17.93 30.87 37.59
C SER A 13 16.64 31.60 37.22
N LYS A 14 16.20 31.54 35.95
CA LYS A 14 15.05 32.29 35.45
C LYS A 14 14.18 31.38 34.57
N ILE A 15 12.88 31.69 34.50
CA ILE A 15 11.88 30.94 33.72
C ILE A 15 11.99 31.21 32.21
N MET A 16 12.51 32.37 31.80
CA MET A 16 12.54 32.78 30.38
C MET A 16 13.33 31.83 29.45
N PRO A 17 14.53 31.34 29.80
CA PRO A 17 15.25 30.37 28.97
C PRO A 17 14.52 29.03 28.84
N LEU A 18 13.82 28.61 29.91
CA LEU A 18 12.97 27.42 29.89
C LEU A 18 11.82 27.60 28.90
N LEU A 19 11.14 28.75 28.90
CA LEU A 19 10.08 29.06 27.93
C LEU A 19 10.58 29.06 26.48
N SER A 20 11.77 29.62 26.22
CA SER A 20 12.40 29.55 24.89
C SER A 20 12.70 28.11 24.47
N SER A 21 13.26 27.30 25.39
CA SER A 21 13.56 25.90 25.11
C SER A 21 12.29 25.08 24.85
N LEU A 22 11.20 25.38 25.58
CA LEU A 22 9.89 24.77 25.39
C LEU A 22 9.30 25.11 24.02
N ALA A 23 9.43 26.36 23.57
CA ALA A 23 8.99 26.78 22.25
C ALA A 23 9.72 26.02 21.12
N VAL A 24 11.05 25.91 21.23
CA VAL A 24 11.86 25.12 20.28
C VAL A 24 11.50 23.63 20.35
N MET A 25 11.30 23.10 21.55
CA MET A 25 10.89 21.72 21.79
C MET A 25 9.55 21.40 21.11
N LEU A 26 8.51 22.19 21.35
CA LEU A 26 7.18 21.99 20.76
C LEU A 26 7.22 22.10 19.24
N CYS A 27 7.95 23.08 18.70
CA CYS A 27 8.13 23.25 17.26
C CYS A 27 8.81 22.04 16.62
N THR A 28 9.94 21.60 17.19
CA THR A 28 10.67 20.41 16.74
C THR A 28 9.79 19.15 16.82
N THR A 29 9.06 18.99 17.93
CA THR A 29 8.15 17.86 18.15
C THR A 29 7.08 17.81 17.06
N MET A 30 6.40 18.93 16.84
CA MET A 30 5.33 19.04 15.86
C MET A 30 5.82 18.70 14.45
N VAL A 31 6.94 19.27 14.01
CA VAL A 31 7.48 19.02 12.67
C VAL A 31 7.90 17.57 12.49
N LEU A 32 8.53 16.94 13.49
CA LEU A 32 8.93 15.54 13.44
C LEU A 32 7.73 14.58 13.39
N VAL A 33 6.72 14.80 14.24
CA VAL A 33 5.49 14.00 14.25
C VAL A 33 4.79 14.08 12.90
N THR A 34 4.62 15.29 12.34
CA THR A 34 4.00 15.47 11.03
C THR A 34 4.77 14.76 9.92
N TRP A 35 6.10 14.95 9.85
CA TRP A 35 6.93 14.27 8.86
C TRP A 35 6.85 12.75 8.98
N SER A 36 6.79 12.23 10.21
CA SER A 36 6.74 10.80 10.45
C SER A 36 5.40 10.18 10.02
N VAL A 37 4.28 10.82 10.35
CA VAL A 37 2.95 10.32 9.99
C VAL A 37 2.72 10.42 8.49
N MET A 38 3.03 11.57 7.87
CA MET A 38 2.84 11.77 6.43
C MET A 38 3.81 10.92 5.60
N GLY A 39 5.07 10.79 6.02
CA GLY A 39 6.03 9.91 5.38
C GLY A 39 5.65 8.44 5.51
N GLY A 40 5.14 8.05 6.68
CA GLY A 40 4.59 6.71 6.92
C GLY A 40 3.41 6.40 5.99
N PHE A 41 2.49 7.34 5.82
CA PHE A 41 1.32 7.18 4.94
C PHE A 41 1.74 6.87 3.50
N LEU A 42 2.63 7.70 2.94
CA LEU A 42 3.10 7.50 1.57
C LEU A 42 3.82 6.15 1.41
N LYS A 43 4.63 5.76 2.38
CA LYS A 43 5.35 4.47 2.37
C LYS A 43 4.38 3.28 2.39
N VAL A 44 3.42 3.27 3.31
CA VAL A 44 2.43 2.19 3.38
C VAL A 44 1.59 2.14 2.11
N LEU A 45 1.22 3.28 1.54
CA LEU A 45 0.48 3.35 0.28
C LEU A 45 1.27 2.73 -0.88
N LEU A 46 2.56 3.08 -1.02
CA LEU A 46 3.43 2.55 -2.06
C LEU A 46 3.70 1.05 -1.87
N ASP A 47 3.98 0.61 -0.64
CA ASP A 47 4.24 -0.80 -0.33
C ASP A 47 3.01 -1.67 -0.50
N SER A 48 1.81 -1.16 -0.17
CA SER A 48 0.56 -1.88 -0.38
C SER A 48 0.31 -2.14 -1.86
N GLY A 49 0.60 -1.16 -2.71
CA GLY A 49 0.55 -1.33 -4.16
C GLY A 49 1.44 -2.45 -4.69
N ARG A 50 2.68 -2.49 -4.23
CA ARG A 50 3.64 -3.56 -4.55
C ARG A 50 3.10 -4.94 -4.17
N LYS A 51 2.47 -5.05 -3.00
CA LYS A 51 1.84 -6.31 -2.53
C LYS A 51 0.60 -6.71 -3.32
N LEU A 52 -0.02 -5.81 -4.08
CA LEU A 52 -1.30 -6.09 -4.76
C LEU A 52 -1.14 -6.46 -6.24
N VAL A 53 -0.12 -5.89 -6.89
CA VAL A 53 0.07 -5.96 -8.35
C VAL A 53 1.52 -6.32 -8.72
N GLY A 54 2.45 -6.32 -7.76
CA GLY A 54 3.88 -6.40 -8.06
C GLY A 54 4.49 -5.02 -8.35
N ASP A 55 5.71 -5.00 -8.89
CA ASP A 55 6.42 -3.75 -9.20
C ASP A 55 6.04 -3.20 -10.58
N VAL A 56 5.87 -4.10 -11.56
CA VAL A 56 5.51 -3.78 -12.94
C VAL A 56 4.38 -4.70 -13.40
N LYS A 57 3.44 -4.12 -14.14
CA LYS A 57 2.34 -4.84 -14.79
C LYS A 57 2.46 -4.68 -16.29
N ILE A 58 2.45 -5.79 -17.00
CA ILE A 58 2.34 -5.87 -18.46
C ILE A 58 0.89 -6.19 -18.77
N GLU A 59 0.15 -5.26 -19.38
CA GLU A 59 -1.30 -5.39 -19.56
C GLU A 59 -1.77 -5.14 -21.00
N TRP A 60 -2.66 -6.03 -21.44
CA TRP A 60 -3.52 -5.86 -22.61
C TRP A 60 -4.98 -6.03 -22.16
N PRO A 61 -5.69 -4.93 -21.87
CA PRO A 61 -7.00 -5.00 -21.21
C PRO A 61 -8.07 -5.60 -22.14
N ASN A 62 -9.19 -6.00 -21.53
CA ASN A 62 -10.43 -6.47 -22.16
C ASN A 62 -10.37 -7.82 -22.89
N THR A 63 -9.43 -7.99 -23.82
CA THR A 63 -9.36 -9.18 -24.69
C THR A 63 -8.24 -10.14 -24.33
N GLY A 64 -7.22 -9.66 -23.62
CA GLY A 64 -6.04 -10.43 -23.26
C GLY A 64 -5.19 -10.85 -24.46
N PHE A 65 -4.01 -11.38 -24.16
CA PHE A 65 -3.02 -11.84 -25.13
C PHE A 65 -2.62 -13.29 -24.85
N ALA A 66 -2.15 -13.96 -25.90
CA ALA A 66 -1.75 -15.36 -25.90
C ALA A 66 -0.27 -15.56 -25.56
N TYR A 67 0.15 -16.82 -25.39
CA TYR A 67 1.54 -17.23 -25.17
C TYR A 67 2.21 -16.59 -23.94
N TYR A 68 1.40 -16.23 -22.94
CA TYR A 68 1.89 -15.63 -21.70
C TYR A 68 2.84 -16.55 -20.93
N ASP A 69 2.72 -17.88 -21.08
CA ASP A 69 3.63 -18.85 -20.46
C ASP A 69 5.07 -18.71 -20.99
N GLU A 70 5.25 -18.40 -22.27
CA GLU A 70 6.57 -18.15 -22.86
C GLU A 70 7.14 -16.83 -22.35
N LEU A 71 6.33 -15.77 -22.36
CA LEU A 71 6.72 -14.47 -21.80
C LEU A 71 7.14 -14.57 -20.32
N ILE A 72 6.42 -15.34 -19.50
CA ILE A 72 6.78 -15.57 -18.09
C ILE A 72 8.15 -16.26 -18.00
N ARG A 73 8.41 -17.29 -18.81
CA ARG A 73 9.71 -17.97 -18.82
C ARG A 73 10.83 -17.01 -19.22
N ASP A 74 10.60 -16.14 -20.19
CA ASP A 74 11.60 -15.15 -20.62
C ASP A 74 11.88 -14.11 -19.52
N LEU A 75 10.84 -13.65 -18.83
CA LEU A 75 10.97 -12.74 -17.69
C LEU A 75 11.70 -13.39 -16.52
N GLU A 76 11.39 -14.65 -16.20
CA GLU A 76 12.07 -15.40 -15.14
C GLU A 76 13.50 -15.81 -15.53
N ALA A 77 13.79 -16.03 -16.82
CA ALA A 77 15.15 -16.30 -17.30
C ALA A 77 16.09 -15.10 -17.11
N ASP A 78 15.55 -13.87 -17.03
CA ASP A 78 16.32 -12.68 -16.67
C ASP A 78 16.85 -12.73 -15.22
N SER A 79 16.37 -13.62 -14.34
CA SER A 79 16.75 -13.68 -12.91
C SER A 79 18.25 -13.91 -12.64
N GLY A 80 18.99 -14.43 -13.64
CA GLY A 80 20.45 -14.36 -13.71
C GLY A 80 21.17 -15.70 -13.92
N LEU A 81 21.45 -16.05 -15.18
CA LEU A 81 22.61 -16.86 -15.56
C LEU A 81 23.37 -16.14 -16.71
N THR A 82 24.69 -16.09 -16.56
CA THR A 82 25.71 -15.38 -17.33
C THR A 82 25.54 -15.40 -18.85
N VAL A 83 25.62 -14.22 -19.51
CA VAL A 83 26.17 -14.11 -20.87
C VAL A 83 27.11 -12.92 -20.90
N THR A 84 28.40 -13.19 -20.96
CA THR A 84 29.49 -12.23 -21.21
C THR A 84 29.14 -11.40 -22.47
N PRO A 85 29.37 -10.08 -22.50
CA PRO A 85 29.14 -9.31 -23.71
C PRO A 85 30.07 -9.83 -24.81
N ARG A 86 29.52 -10.18 -25.97
CA ARG A 86 30.30 -10.44 -27.18
C ARG A 86 30.95 -9.10 -27.57
N ALA A 87 32.28 -9.04 -27.55
CA ALA A 87 33.03 -7.85 -27.91
C ALA A 87 32.65 -7.39 -29.33
N GLY A 88 32.13 -6.16 -29.48
CA GLY A 88 31.97 -5.54 -30.80
C GLY A 88 30.83 -4.55 -31.01
N GLN A 89 29.84 -4.43 -30.12
CA GLN A 89 28.68 -3.57 -30.37
C GLN A 89 28.65 -2.33 -29.46
N ARG A 90 28.92 -1.16 -30.06
CA ARG A 90 28.76 0.16 -29.42
C ARG A 90 27.28 0.41 -29.15
N SER A 91 26.88 0.34 -27.88
CA SER A 91 25.57 0.75 -27.38
C SER A 91 25.54 2.28 -27.22
N THR A 92 24.60 2.95 -27.90
CA THR A 92 24.32 4.39 -27.76
C THR A 92 23.09 4.69 -26.89
N ALA A 93 22.64 3.74 -26.09
CA ALA A 93 21.72 3.95 -24.97
C ALA A 93 21.96 2.82 -23.98
N ALA A 94 22.33 3.14 -22.74
CA ALA A 94 22.68 2.15 -21.73
C ALA A 94 21.51 1.17 -21.53
N SER A 95 21.64 -0.06 -22.06
CA SER A 95 20.67 -1.13 -21.82
C SER A 95 20.54 -1.35 -20.30
N PRO A 96 19.32 -1.57 -19.79
CA PRO A 96 19.08 -1.79 -18.37
C PRO A 96 19.86 -3.03 -17.88
N PRO A 97 20.28 -3.05 -16.61
CA PRO A 97 21.01 -4.18 -16.06
C PRO A 97 20.20 -5.48 -16.17
N LYS A 98 20.86 -6.60 -16.44
CA LYS A 98 20.25 -7.95 -16.41
C LYS A 98 20.20 -8.48 -14.98
N GLY A 99 19.34 -9.45 -14.69
CA GLY A 99 19.27 -10.00 -13.34
C GLY A 99 18.31 -9.25 -12.44
N LEU A 100 17.30 -8.54 -12.97
CA LEU A 100 16.47 -7.65 -12.15
C LEU A 100 15.16 -8.28 -11.71
N ILE A 101 14.65 -9.25 -12.46
CA ILE A 101 13.35 -9.89 -12.23
C ILE A 101 13.53 -11.13 -11.33
N ILE A 102 12.66 -11.29 -10.33
CA ILE A 102 12.64 -12.48 -9.45
C ILE A 102 11.56 -13.46 -9.90
N ALA A 103 10.36 -12.96 -10.18
CA ALA A 103 9.19 -13.78 -10.48
C ALA A 103 8.22 -13.03 -11.39
N ALA A 104 7.45 -13.81 -12.17
CA ALA A 104 6.33 -13.31 -12.93
C ALA A 104 5.10 -14.22 -12.73
N ALA A 105 3.90 -13.64 -12.85
CA ALA A 105 2.65 -14.36 -12.67
C ALA A 105 1.59 -13.93 -13.69
N PRO A 106 0.83 -14.89 -14.27
CA PRO A 106 -0.28 -14.56 -15.14
C PRO A 106 -1.46 -14.04 -14.31
N ILE A 107 -2.17 -13.06 -14.86
CA ILE A 107 -3.39 -12.54 -14.24
C ILE A 107 -4.47 -12.22 -15.28
N ILE A 108 -5.71 -12.48 -14.90
CA ILE A 108 -6.88 -11.93 -15.57
C ILE A 108 -7.55 -10.94 -14.64
N GLU A 109 -7.66 -9.70 -15.08
CA GLU A 109 -8.43 -8.66 -14.42
C GLU A 109 -9.66 -8.33 -15.27
N SER A 110 -10.83 -8.50 -14.67
CA SER A 110 -12.12 -8.20 -15.29
C SER A 110 -13.07 -7.66 -14.23
N PHE A 111 -14.22 -7.14 -14.67
CA PHE A 111 -15.30 -6.76 -13.78
C PHE A 111 -16.40 -7.80 -13.80
N GLY A 112 -17.06 -7.98 -12.64
CA GLY A 112 -18.22 -8.85 -12.50
C GLY A 112 -19.15 -8.37 -11.41
N VAL A 113 -20.32 -8.99 -11.38
CA VAL A 113 -21.35 -8.76 -10.35
C VAL A 113 -21.48 -10.02 -9.53
N LEU A 114 -21.35 -9.89 -8.22
CA LEU A 114 -21.50 -10.97 -7.27
C LEU A 114 -22.89 -10.89 -6.64
N GLY A 115 -23.68 -11.94 -6.81
CA GLY A 115 -24.95 -12.16 -6.13
C GLY A 115 -24.74 -12.90 -4.82
N LEU A 116 -25.11 -12.27 -3.71
CA LEU A 116 -25.02 -12.83 -2.37
C LEU A 116 -26.32 -13.60 -2.02
N PRO A 117 -26.25 -14.62 -1.14
CA PRO A 117 -27.43 -15.41 -0.74
C PRO A 117 -28.54 -14.61 -0.05
N ASP A 118 -28.22 -13.42 0.47
CA ASP A 118 -29.20 -12.51 1.09
C ASP A 118 -29.93 -11.61 0.07
N GLY A 119 -29.68 -11.81 -1.23
CA GLY A 119 -30.28 -11.05 -2.32
C GLY A 119 -29.55 -9.75 -2.66
N ARG A 120 -28.47 -9.39 -1.94
CA ARG A 120 -27.64 -8.22 -2.30
C ARG A 120 -26.75 -8.53 -3.50
N THR A 121 -26.54 -7.53 -4.34
CA THR A 121 -25.58 -7.59 -5.45
C THR A 121 -24.43 -6.62 -5.22
N VAL A 122 -23.20 -7.08 -5.40
CA VAL A 122 -21.99 -6.28 -5.20
C VAL A 122 -21.15 -6.30 -6.47
N ASN A 123 -20.74 -5.12 -6.94
CA ASN A 123 -19.78 -5.01 -8.04
C ASN A 123 -18.39 -5.32 -7.51
N VAL A 124 -17.69 -6.25 -8.16
CA VAL A 124 -16.36 -6.67 -7.76
C VAL A 124 -15.41 -6.68 -8.95
N MET A 125 -14.16 -6.32 -8.68
CA MET A 125 -13.03 -6.58 -9.55
C MET A 125 -12.62 -8.05 -9.37
N LEU A 126 -12.63 -8.78 -10.47
CA LEU A 126 -12.26 -10.18 -10.53
C LEU A 126 -10.79 -10.29 -10.87
N LYS A 127 -10.08 -11.11 -10.09
CA LYS A 127 -8.70 -11.49 -10.34
C LYS A 127 -8.63 -13.00 -10.54
N GLY A 128 -8.44 -13.43 -11.78
CA GLY A 128 -8.12 -14.81 -12.13
C GLY A 128 -6.63 -15.01 -11.96
N VAL A 129 -6.23 -15.86 -11.02
CA VAL A 129 -4.82 -16.05 -10.67
C VAL A 129 -4.44 -17.52 -10.55
N GLU A 130 -3.17 -17.79 -10.80
CA GLU A 130 -2.55 -19.05 -10.40
C GLU A 130 -1.92 -18.86 -9.01
N PRO A 131 -2.40 -19.55 -7.95
CA PRO A 131 -2.06 -19.18 -6.58
C PRO A 131 -0.57 -19.15 -6.26
N VAL A 132 0.18 -20.16 -6.74
CA VAL A 132 1.62 -20.29 -6.46
C VAL A 132 2.42 -19.18 -7.16
N SER A 133 2.18 -18.97 -8.44
CA SER A 133 2.83 -17.91 -9.22
C SER A 133 2.48 -16.53 -8.67
N PHE A 134 1.21 -16.31 -8.34
CA PHE A 134 0.71 -15.06 -7.78
C PHE A 134 1.31 -14.76 -6.41
N ASP A 135 1.45 -15.75 -5.53
CA ASP A 135 2.11 -15.59 -4.23
C ASP A 135 3.57 -15.15 -4.36
N ARG A 136 4.33 -15.72 -5.30
CA ARG A 136 5.73 -15.31 -5.56
C ARG A 136 5.86 -13.84 -5.93
N VAL A 137 4.84 -13.23 -6.53
CA VAL A 137 4.84 -11.81 -6.94
C VAL A 137 4.24 -10.90 -5.86
N THR A 138 3.18 -11.33 -5.17
CA THR A 138 2.32 -10.46 -4.33
C THR A 138 2.33 -10.81 -2.83
N ASN A 139 2.89 -11.95 -2.44
CA ASN A 139 2.79 -12.53 -1.09
C ASN A 139 1.33 -12.78 -0.66
N TYR A 140 0.54 -13.30 -1.60
CA TYR A 140 -0.88 -13.63 -1.43
C TYR A 140 -1.18 -14.53 -0.22
N TYR A 141 -0.38 -15.56 0.04
CA TYR A 141 -0.62 -16.47 1.15
C TYR A 141 -0.52 -15.76 2.51
N GLY A 142 0.28 -14.70 2.60
CA GLY A 142 0.39 -13.86 3.79
C GLY A 142 -0.84 -13.00 4.06
N THR A 143 -1.63 -12.66 3.02
CA THR A 143 -2.81 -11.78 3.11
C THR A 143 -4.10 -12.54 3.43
N LEU A 144 -4.08 -13.89 3.38
CA LEU A 144 -5.18 -14.73 3.83
C LEU A 144 -5.47 -14.46 5.32
N TRP A 145 -6.73 -14.15 5.61
CA TRP A 145 -7.13 -13.68 6.92
C TRP A 145 -7.41 -14.84 7.88
N TRP A 146 -8.12 -15.88 7.42
CA TRP A 146 -8.43 -17.05 8.24
C TRP A 146 -7.25 -18.00 8.30
N LYS A 147 -6.41 -17.78 9.31
CA LYS A 147 -5.25 -18.59 9.65
C LYS A 147 -5.18 -18.85 11.16
N PRO A 148 -4.62 -19.97 11.60
CA PRO A 148 -4.46 -20.26 13.03
C PRO A 148 -3.65 -19.16 13.73
N LEU A 149 -4.17 -18.69 14.86
CA LEU A 149 -3.46 -17.77 15.76
C LEU A 149 -3.15 -18.47 17.08
N LYS A 150 -1.91 -18.36 17.54
CA LYS A 150 -1.47 -18.90 18.84
C LYS A 150 -1.46 -17.82 19.93
N GLU A 151 -1.21 -16.58 19.52
CA GLU A 151 -1.17 -15.41 20.39
C GLU A 151 -2.23 -14.41 19.93
N PRO A 152 -2.86 -13.68 20.87
CA PRO A 152 -3.78 -12.62 20.52
C PRO A 152 -3.10 -11.58 19.64
N LEU A 153 -3.85 -11.01 18.71
CA LEU A 153 -3.38 -9.83 18.01
C LEU A 153 -3.09 -8.73 19.05
N PRO A 154 -2.04 -7.90 18.86
CA PRO A 154 -1.65 -6.87 19.84
C PRO A 154 -2.75 -5.85 20.22
N LYS A 155 -3.89 -5.86 19.52
CA LYS A 155 -5.01 -4.93 19.68
C LYS A 155 -6.33 -5.63 20.03
N ASP A 156 -6.28 -6.92 20.32
CA ASP A 156 -7.42 -7.72 20.74
C ASP A 156 -7.42 -7.89 22.27
N ASP A 157 -7.46 -6.76 22.98
CA ASP A 157 -7.42 -6.70 24.46
C ASP A 157 -8.54 -7.53 25.09
N ASP A 158 -9.71 -7.55 24.44
CA ASP A 158 -10.93 -8.21 24.91
C ASP A 158 -11.09 -9.65 24.38
N LYS A 159 -10.10 -10.16 23.62
CA LYS A 159 -10.12 -11.50 22.99
C LYS A 159 -11.38 -11.75 22.15
N GLU A 160 -11.82 -10.71 21.43
CA GLU A 160 -12.96 -10.75 20.54
C GLU A 160 -12.66 -11.48 19.22
N ASP A 161 -11.38 -11.71 18.90
CA ASP A 161 -11.00 -12.43 17.68
C ASP A 161 -11.46 -13.89 17.74
N PRO A 162 -12.35 -14.32 16.83
CA PRO A 162 -12.88 -15.68 16.85
C PRO A 162 -11.79 -16.74 16.63
N ARG A 163 -10.62 -16.39 16.07
CA ARG A 163 -9.50 -17.33 15.84
C ARG A 163 -8.81 -17.78 17.13
N LEU A 164 -9.02 -17.08 18.24
CA LEU A 164 -8.42 -17.39 19.55
C LEU A 164 -9.37 -18.17 20.48
N GLN A 165 -10.65 -18.24 20.13
CA GLN A 165 -11.67 -18.89 20.96
C GLN A 165 -11.69 -20.40 20.68
N ASN A 166 -11.79 -21.24 21.73
CA ASN A 166 -12.00 -22.68 21.54
C ASN A 166 -13.40 -22.90 20.96
N LEU A 167 -13.45 -23.26 19.69
CA LEU A 167 -14.65 -23.29 18.84
C LEU A 167 -15.54 -24.52 19.11
N THR A 168 -16.04 -24.69 20.33
CA THR A 168 -17.02 -25.76 20.65
C THR A 168 -18.44 -25.49 20.10
N ARG A 169 -18.73 -24.28 19.59
CA ARG A 169 -20.11 -23.80 19.33
C ARG A 169 -20.31 -23.17 17.94
N VAL A 170 -19.63 -23.73 16.96
CA VAL A 170 -19.26 -23.05 15.70
C VAL A 170 -19.80 -23.83 14.48
N ASP A 171 -20.77 -24.71 14.76
CA ASP A 171 -21.36 -25.70 13.84
C ASP A 171 -22.09 -25.11 12.63
N MET A 172 -22.23 -23.78 12.54
CA MET A 172 -22.84 -23.08 11.41
C MET A 172 -21.88 -22.13 10.69
N LEU A 173 -20.55 -22.28 10.84
CA LEU A 173 -19.63 -21.46 10.03
C LEU A 173 -19.77 -21.77 8.55
N ILE A 174 -19.93 -23.05 8.21
CA ILE A 174 -20.21 -23.52 6.87
C ILE A 174 -20.77 -24.95 6.95
N PRO A 175 -22.02 -25.23 6.53
CA PRO A 175 -22.54 -26.59 6.45
C PRO A 175 -21.62 -27.43 5.57
N GLY A 176 -21.01 -28.45 6.18
CA GLY A 176 -20.21 -29.42 5.47
C GLY A 176 -18.83 -28.98 4.97
N ALA A 177 -18.10 -28.13 5.69
CA ALA A 177 -16.70 -27.79 5.38
C ALA A 177 -15.67 -28.20 6.44
N VAL A 178 -16.11 -28.68 7.61
CA VAL A 178 -15.23 -29.02 8.74
C VAL A 178 -15.23 -30.55 8.91
N PRO A 179 -14.05 -31.20 9.03
CA PRO A 179 -13.97 -32.59 9.47
C PRO A 179 -14.73 -32.78 10.80
N ASP A 180 -15.15 -34.00 11.12
CA ASP A 180 -15.86 -34.30 12.39
C ASP A 180 -15.08 -33.84 13.65
N ASP A 181 -13.78 -33.56 13.52
CA ASP A 181 -12.93 -32.94 14.54
C ASP A 181 -12.85 -31.41 14.38
N LYS A 182 -13.50 -30.68 15.29
CA LYS A 182 -13.65 -29.21 15.27
C LYS A 182 -12.33 -28.46 15.53
N SER A 183 -11.25 -29.14 15.92
CA SER A 183 -9.92 -28.53 16.15
C SER A 183 -9.20 -28.09 14.88
N ASP A 184 -9.58 -28.64 13.71
CA ASP A 184 -8.83 -28.49 12.45
C ASP A 184 -9.48 -27.53 11.43
N ALA A 185 -10.47 -26.75 11.84
CA ALA A 185 -11.20 -25.83 10.95
C ALA A 185 -10.30 -24.73 10.33
N TRP A 186 -9.43 -24.09 11.13
CA TRP A 186 -8.60 -22.99 10.65
C TRP A 186 -7.48 -23.42 9.68
N PRO A 187 -6.72 -24.49 9.94
CA PRO A 187 -5.77 -25.02 8.97
C PRO A 187 -6.44 -25.39 7.64
N ALA A 188 -7.62 -26.02 7.68
CA ALA A 188 -8.35 -26.41 6.48
C ALA A 188 -8.82 -25.19 5.66
N MET A 189 -9.33 -24.14 6.29
CA MET A 189 -9.68 -22.89 5.61
C MET A 189 -8.47 -22.21 4.98
N LEU A 190 -7.33 -22.22 5.67
CA LEU A 190 -6.09 -21.67 5.14
C LEU A 190 -5.66 -22.42 3.87
N GLU A 191 -5.70 -23.76 3.89
CA GLU A 191 -5.36 -24.59 2.74
C GLU A 191 -6.32 -24.39 1.57
N ASN A 192 -7.63 -24.37 1.83
CA ASN A 192 -8.66 -24.05 0.85
C ASN A 192 -8.41 -22.69 0.18
N GLY A 193 -8.04 -21.67 0.96
CA GLY A 193 -7.69 -20.34 0.47
C GLY A 193 -6.42 -20.34 -0.39
N LYS A 194 -5.37 -21.05 0.03
CA LYS A 194 -4.12 -21.17 -0.74
C LYS A 194 -4.32 -21.84 -2.09
N ASN A 195 -5.21 -22.83 -2.16
CA ASN A 195 -5.46 -23.61 -3.36
C ASN A 195 -6.63 -23.09 -4.21
N LEU A 196 -7.36 -22.07 -3.73
CA LEU A 196 -8.60 -21.58 -4.34
C LEU A 196 -9.61 -22.71 -4.61
N GLN A 197 -9.73 -23.62 -3.65
CA GLN A 197 -10.54 -24.83 -3.75
C GLN A 197 -11.31 -25.05 -2.46
N ARG A 198 -12.39 -25.83 -2.54
CA ARG A 198 -13.12 -26.28 -1.35
C ARG A 198 -13.55 -27.73 -1.48
N TYR A 199 -13.34 -28.47 -0.40
CA TYR A 199 -13.84 -29.82 -0.23
C TYR A 199 -15.31 -29.82 0.19
N HIS A 200 -16.13 -30.59 -0.50
CA HIS A 200 -17.52 -30.82 -0.12
C HIS A 200 -17.61 -32.07 0.77
N THR A 201 -17.80 -31.91 2.09
CA THR A 201 -17.79 -33.05 3.05
C THR A 201 -18.85 -34.12 2.76
N GLY A 202 -19.97 -33.78 2.11
CA GLY A 202 -21.01 -34.76 1.77
C GLY A 202 -20.74 -35.62 0.53
N SER A 203 -19.81 -35.23 -0.35
CA SER A 203 -19.56 -35.92 -1.63
C SER A 203 -18.09 -36.21 -1.92
N GLY A 204 -17.16 -35.70 -1.11
CA GLY A 204 -15.72 -35.83 -1.32
C GLY A 204 -15.18 -35.09 -2.55
N GLN A 205 -16.03 -34.35 -3.28
CA GLN A 205 -15.64 -33.64 -4.49
C GLN A 205 -14.97 -32.30 -4.16
N VAL A 206 -13.84 -32.03 -4.81
CA VAL A 206 -13.14 -30.74 -4.77
C VAL A 206 -13.73 -29.84 -5.84
N LYS A 207 -14.29 -28.69 -5.43
CA LYS A 207 -14.78 -27.67 -6.34
C LYS A 207 -13.84 -26.45 -6.34
N PRO A 208 -13.66 -25.77 -7.48
CA PRO A 208 -12.99 -24.47 -7.50
C PRO A 208 -13.79 -23.48 -6.67
N ALA A 209 -13.09 -22.64 -5.91
CA ALA A 209 -13.68 -21.73 -4.94
C ALA A 209 -13.15 -20.31 -5.14
N VAL A 210 -13.89 -19.35 -4.59
CA VAL A 210 -13.51 -17.93 -4.60
C VAL A 210 -12.96 -17.52 -3.24
N VAL A 211 -11.98 -16.63 -3.26
CA VAL A 211 -11.53 -15.91 -2.06
C VAL A 211 -11.93 -14.45 -2.19
N LEU A 212 -12.70 -13.97 -1.22
CA LEU A 212 -13.28 -12.64 -1.25
C LEU A 212 -12.49 -11.69 -0.35
N GLY A 213 -12.50 -10.40 -0.67
CA GLY A 213 -12.10 -9.40 0.32
C GLY A 213 -13.04 -9.47 1.53
N THR A 214 -12.52 -9.34 2.74
CA THR A 214 -13.30 -9.52 3.98
C THR A 214 -14.53 -8.60 4.09
N GLU A 215 -14.56 -7.45 3.40
CA GLU A 215 -15.69 -6.51 3.44
C GLU A 215 -16.72 -6.74 2.31
N VAL A 216 -16.45 -7.65 1.37
CA VAL A 216 -17.33 -7.90 0.21
C VAL A 216 -18.67 -8.47 0.65
N THR A 217 -18.65 -9.42 1.58
CA THR A 217 -19.86 -10.14 2.02
C THR A 217 -20.65 -9.33 3.07
N GLY A 218 -19.99 -8.42 3.79
CA GLY A 218 -20.58 -7.63 4.87
C GLY A 218 -20.95 -8.43 6.12
N TYR A 219 -20.58 -9.71 6.20
CA TYR A 219 -20.75 -10.54 7.42
C TYR A 219 -19.68 -10.23 8.47
N ASN A 220 -18.53 -9.71 8.05
CA ASN A 220 -17.42 -9.38 8.92
C ASN A 220 -17.27 -7.88 9.01
N ARG A 221 -17.37 -7.33 10.23
CA ARG A 221 -17.22 -5.91 10.46
C ARG A 221 -15.85 -5.62 11.05
N ARG A 222 -15.14 -4.67 10.44
CA ARG A 222 -13.91 -4.11 10.99
C ARG A 222 -14.23 -3.26 12.23
N SER A 223 -13.61 -3.59 13.36
CA SER A 223 -13.59 -2.76 14.56
C SER A 223 -12.64 -1.57 14.38
N ALA A 224 -12.75 -0.54 15.24
CA ALA A 224 -11.82 0.59 15.25
C ALA A 224 -10.36 0.17 15.50
N SER A 225 -10.14 -0.97 16.20
CA SER A 225 -8.82 -1.56 16.42
C SER A 225 -8.28 -2.36 15.22
N GLY A 226 -9.08 -2.53 14.15
CA GLY A 226 -8.70 -3.30 12.96
C GLY A 226 -8.88 -4.81 13.10
N VAL A 227 -9.57 -5.26 14.15
CA VAL A 227 -10.01 -6.64 14.34
C VAL A 227 -11.30 -6.87 13.57
N TYR A 228 -11.50 -8.06 13.05
CA TYR A 228 -12.71 -8.42 12.31
C TYR A 228 -13.62 -9.26 13.18
N VAL A 229 -14.79 -8.70 13.50
CA VAL A 229 -15.79 -9.38 14.32
C VAL A 229 -16.93 -9.84 13.41
N PRO A 230 -17.27 -11.14 13.44
CA PRO A 230 -18.39 -11.65 12.67
C PRO A 230 -19.71 -11.09 13.17
N MET A 231 -20.67 -10.95 12.26
CA MET A 231 -22.03 -10.53 12.59
C MET A 231 -22.68 -11.58 13.49
N ARG A 232 -23.16 -11.14 14.66
CA ARG A 232 -23.90 -11.99 15.58
C ARG A 232 -25.38 -11.99 15.20
N SER A 233 -25.87 -13.11 14.68
CA SER A 233 -27.28 -13.36 14.40
C SER A 233 -27.94 -14.08 15.59
N ARG A 234 -29.20 -13.76 15.89
CA ARG A 234 -29.96 -14.47 16.92
C ARG A 234 -30.74 -15.60 16.25
N SER A 235 -30.48 -16.84 16.62
CA SER A 235 -31.29 -17.99 16.22
C SER A 235 -31.97 -18.61 17.43
N ARG A 236 -33.22 -19.04 17.23
CA ARG A 236 -34.01 -19.69 18.25
C ARG A 236 -33.90 -21.19 18.06
N ASP A 237 -33.44 -21.89 19.10
CA ASP A 237 -33.40 -23.35 19.11
C ASP A 237 -34.83 -23.93 19.14
N SER A 238 -34.96 -25.20 18.78
CA SER A 238 -36.17 -26.01 18.87
C SER A 238 -36.84 -25.96 20.26
N ASP A 239 -36.05 -25.76 21.32
CA ASP A 239 -36.51 -25.58 22.71
C ASP A 239 -36.88 -24.13 23.10
N GLY A 240 -36.91 -23.19 22.15
CA GLY A 240 -37.31 -21.79 22.38
C GLY A 240 -36.22 -20.88 22.94
N ASN A 241 -35.03 -21.42 23.25
CA ASN A 241 -33.86 -20.66 23.70
C ASN A 241 -33.29 -19.78 22.58
N ILE A 242 -32.92 -18.54 22.91
CA ILE A 242 -32.28 -17.61 21.96
C ILE A 242 -30.77 -17.81 22.05
N ASN A 243 -30.19 -18.40 21.01
CA ASN A 243 -28.75 -18.54 20.84
C ASN A 243 -28.23 -17.39 19.95
N LEU A 244 -27.15 -16.73 20.39
CA LEU A 244 -26.39 -15.86 19.49
C LEU A 244 -25.43 -16.73 18.67
N LEU A 245 -25.66 -16.80 17.37
CA LEU A 245 -24.78 -17.41 16.39
C LEU A 245 -23.87 -16.34 15.80
N SER A 246 -22.58 -16.62 15.72
CA SER A 246 -21.66 -15.78 14.94
C SER A 246 -21.65 -16.31 13.51
N THR A 247 -22.26 -15.58 12.57
CA THR A 247 -22.31 -15.98 11.16
C THR A 247 -21.17 -15.29 10.44
N PHE A 248 -20.18 -16.10 10.07
CA PHE A 248 -18.90 -15.65 9.56
C PHE A 248 -18.88 -15.53 8.02
N MET A 249 -19.57 -16.45 7.36
CA MET A 249 -19.76 -16.53 5.91
C MET A 249 -21.25 -16.76 5.63
N PRO A 250 -21.71 -16.55 4.38
CA PRO A 250 -23.08 -16.89 4.01
C PRO A 250 -23.41 -18.34 4.38
N LEU A 251 -24.65 -18.60 4.83
CA LEU A 251 -25.08 -19.90 5.37
C LEU A 251 -24.87 -21.06 4.38
N ASP A 252 -25.05 -20.84 3.08
CA ASP A 252 -24.79 -21.86 2.06
C ASP A 252 -23.31 -21.89 1.61
N GLY A 253 -22.53 -20.89 2.03
CA GLY A 253 -21.11 -20.74 1.72
C GLY A 253 -20.83 -20.60 0.22
N GLU A 254 -21.83 -20.26 -0.60
CA GLU A 254 -21.75 -20.11 -2.05
C GLU A 254 -22.14 -18.69 -2.48
N VAL A 255 -21.56 -18.22 -3.58
CA VAL A 255 -21.86 -16.93 -4.20
C VAL A 255 -22.04 -17.10 -5.70
N THR A 256 -22.96 -16.35 -6.29
CA THR A 256 -23.18 -16.39 -7.74
C THR A 256 -22.36 -15.30 -8.41
N LEU A 257 -21.49 -15.66 -9.34
CA LEU A 257 -20.69 -14.73 -10.10
C LEU A 257 -21.23 -14.56 -11.51
N HIS A 258 -21.47 -13.31 -11.91
CA HIS A 258 -21.88 -12.92 -13.26
C HIS A 258 -20.76 -12.13 -13.95
N VAL A 259 -20.39 -12.55 -15.16
CA VAL A 259 -19.39 -11.85 -16.00
C VAL A 259 -19.88 -11.68 -17.43
N LEU A 260 -19.43 -10.61 -18.07
CA LEU A 260 -19.70 -10.34 -19.49
C LEU A 260 -18.43 -10.58 -20.33
N PRO A 261 -18.30 -11.73 -21.02
CA PRO A 261 -17.17 -11.97 -21.91
C PRO A 261 -17.18 -11.03 -23.11
N LEU A 262 -16.00 -10.65 -23.58
CA LEU A 262 -15.78 -9.81 -24.75
C LEU A 262 -15.12 -10.61 -25.89
N ASP A 263 -15.55 -10.36 -27.12
CA ASP A 263 -14.89 -10.91 -28.31
C ASP A 263 -13.54 -10.21 -28.60
N LYS A 264 -12.77 -10.69 -29.59
CA LYS A 264 -11.47 -10.07 -29.98
C LYS A 264 -11.62 -8.61 -30.47
N LYS A 265 -12.83 -8.13 -30.74
CA LYS A 265 -13.14 -6.75 -31.16
C LYS A 265 -13.72 -5.92 -30.00
N GLY A 266 -13.77 -6.45 -28.78
CA GLY A 266 -14.28 -5.77 -27.59
C GLY A 266 -15.80 -5.73 -27.49
N ARG A 267 -16.53 -6.55 -28.26
CA ARG A 267 -18.00 -6.62 -28.21
C ARG A 267 -18.42 -7.63 -27.15
N GLY A 268 -19.39 -7.24 -26.32
CA GLY A 268 -20.04 -8.15 -25.39
C GLY A 268 -20.69 -9.32 -26.12
N ILE A 269 -20.47 -10.52 -25.62
CA ILE A 269 -21.10 -11.74 -26.11
C ILE A 269 -22.33 -12.03 -25.23
N GLU A 270 -22.33 -13.16 -24.53
CA GLU A 270 -23.42 -13.64 -23.70
C GLU A 270 -22.92 -13.75 -22.27
N MET A 271 -23.66 -13.16 -21.33
CA MET A 271 -23.33 -13.17 -19.90
C MET A 271 -23.15 -14.61 -19.40
N GLN A 272 -22.05 -14.88 -18.73
CA GLN A 272 -21.78 -16.16 -18.09
C GLN A 272 -22.03 -16.03 -16.60
N SER A 273 -22.78 -16.97 -16.04
CA SER A 273 -23.14 -17.00 -14.62
C SER A 273 -22.72 -18.33 -14.02
N ARG A 274 -22.05 -18.31 -12.86
CA ARG A 274 -21.63 -19.53 -12.19
C ARG A 274 -21.60 -19.36 -10.68
N ILE A 275 -21.98 -20.42 -9.98
CA ILE A 275 -21.96 -20.49 -8.52
C ILE A 275 -20.57 -20.99 -8.07
N PHE A 276 -19.97 -20.27 -7.13
CA PHE A 276 -18.70 -20.64 -6.53
C PHE A 276 -18.85 -20.75 -5.01
N PRO A 277 -18.32 -21.81 -4.38
CA PRO A 277 -18.11 -21.82 -2.96
C PRO A 277 -17.07 -20.77 -2.55
N VAL A 278 -17.24 -20.18 -1.37
CA VAL A 278 -16.23 -19.34 -0.72
C VAL A 278 -15.24 -20.24 0.03
N ALA A 279 -13.94 -20.10 -0.26
CA ALA A 279 -12.87 -20.87 0.37
C ALA A 279 -12.26 -20.16 1.59
N ASN A 280 -12.03 -18.85 1.47
CA ASN A 280 -11.41 -18.02 2.49
C ASN A 280 -11.72 -16.53 2.19
N GLU A 281 -11.25 -15.63 3.04
CA GLU A 281 -11.23 -14.21 2.79
C GLU A 281 -9.79 -13.67 2.94
N PHE A 282 -9.49 -12.57 2.26
CA PHE A 282 -8.18 -11.93 2.32
C PHE A 282 -8.28 -10.48 2.79
N LYS A 283 -7.16 -9.98 3.34
CA LYS A 283 -6.99 -8.63 3.86
C LYS A 283 -5.69 -8.03 3.33
N THR A 284 -5.75 -6.83 2.75
CA THR A 284 -4.56 -6.16 2.19
C THR A 284 -4.21 -4.85 2.87
N ASP A 285 -4.75 -4.61 4.08
CA ASP A 285 -4.62 -3.39 4.88
C ASP A 285 -5.14 -2.11 4.20
N VAL A 286 -5.64 -2.23 2.97
CA VAL A 286 -6.21 -1.17 2.13
C VAL A 286 -7.69 -1.46 1.91
N PHE A 287 -8.53 -0.64 2.53
CA PHE A 287 -9.98 -0.83 2.58
C PHE A 287 -10.63 -1.00 1.20
N LEU A 288 -10.14 -0.29 0.17
CA LEU A 288 -10.69 -0.34 -1.19
C LEU A 288 -10.63 -1.76 -1.79
N PHE A 289 -9.53 -2.48 -1.55
CA PHE A 289 -9.36 -3.84 -2.06
C PHE A 289 -10.17 -4.84 -1.24
N ASP A 290 -10.21 -4.67 0.08
CA ASP A 290 -10.98 -5.51 0.98
C ASP A 290 -12.50 -5.49 0.68
N LYS A 291 -13.02 -4.37 0.12
CA LYS A 291 -14.45 -4.17 -0.19
C LYS A 291 -14.84 -4.55 -1.63
N GLY A 292 -13.88 -4.64 -2.55
CA GLY A 292 -14.17 -4.58 -3.98
C GLY A 292 -13.53 -5.66 -4.83
N VAL A 293 -12.87 -6.66 -4.25
CA VAL A 293 -12.08 -7.64 -5.01
C VAL A 293 -12.48 -9.08 -4.68
N ALA A 294 -12.54 -9.91 -5.72
CA ALA A 294 -12.72 -11.35 -5.62
C ALA A 294 -11.65 -12.07 -6.44
N ILE A 295 -11.02 -13.08 -5.84
CA ILE A 295 -9.92 -13.86 -6.42
C ILE A 295 -10.43 -15.25 -6.77
N LEU A 296 -10.21 -15.67 -8.02
CA LEU A 296 -10.66 -16.93 -8.58
C LEU A 296 -9.50 -17.69 -9.23
N PRO A 297 -9.59 -19.02 -9.37
CA PRO A 297 -8.65 -19.80 -10.17
C PRO A 297 -8.61 -19.27 -11.61
N LEU A 298 -7.40 -19.04 -12.13
CA LEU A 298 -7.17 -18.50 -13.48
C LEU A 298 -7.98 -19.26 -14.55
N GLY A 299 -7.90 -20.58 -14.56
CA GLY A 299 -8.56 -21.42 -15.57
C GLY A 299 -10.09 -21.33 -15.54
N GLU A 300 -10.70 -21.10 -14.37
CA GLU A 300 -12.15 -20.98 -14.27
C GLU A 300 -12.63 -19.62 -14.77
N LEU A 301 -11.88 -18.55 -14.47
CA LEU A 301 -12.18 -17.22 -15.01
C LEU A 301 -11.91 -17.15 -16.52
N GLN A 302 -10.88 -17.83 -17.02
CA GLN A 302 -10.61 -17.97 -18.47
C GLN A 302 -11.82 -18.56 -19.20
N LYS A 303 -12.37 -19.66 -18.70
CA LYS A 303 -13.57 -20.30 -19.29
C LYS A 303 -14.77 -19.35 -19.29
N MET A 304 -15.04 -18.69 -18.16
CA MET A 304 -16.17 -17.75 -18.07
C MET A 304 -16.01 -16.54 -19.01
N LEU A 305 -14.78 -16.12 -19.29
CA LEU A 305 -14.49 -15.02 -20.20
C LEU A 305 -14.28 -15.47 -21.67
N LYS A 306 -14.40 -16.77 -21.98
CA LYS A 306 -14.09 -17.36 -23.30
C LYS A 306 -12.66 -17.04 -23.78
N MET A 307 -11.73 -17.05 -22.82
CA MET A 307 -10.29 -16.85 -22.98
C MET A 307 -9.49 -18.16 -22.80
N ASP A 308 -10.17 -19.29 -22.62
CA ASP A 308 -9.58 -20.62 -22.57
C ASP A 308 -9.10 -21.09 -23.95
N ALA A 309 -8.17 -22.05 -23.95
CA ALA A 309 -7.66 -22.64 -25.18
C ALA A 309 -8.78 -23.42 -25.89
N ALA A 310 -9.09 -23.06 -27.13
CA ALA A 310 -10.19 -23.64 -27.89
C ALA A 310 -9.83 -23.88 -29.35
N LYS A 311 -10.23 -25.05 -29.89
CA LYS A 311 -10.15 -25.33 -31.32
C LYS A 311 -11.33 -24.66 -32.01
N ARG A 312 -11.09 -23.63 -32.82
CA ARG A 312 -12.15 -22.90 -33.53
C ARG A 312 -12.06 -23.19 -35.03
N LEU A 313 -13.21 -23.41 -35.65
CA LEU A 313 -13.34 -23.44 -37.09
C LEU A 313 -13.22 -22.01 -37.60
N GLN A 314 -12.10 -21.68 -38.21
CA GLN A 314 -11.93 -20.43 -38.92
C GLN A 314 -12.49 -20.64 -40.33
N THR A 315 -13.72 -20.16 -40.54
CA THR A 315 -14.32 -20.14 -41.88
C THR A 315 -13.45 -19.27 -42.77
N GLY A 316 -12.74 -19.90 -43.71
CA GLY A 316 -11.95 -19.20 -44.70
C GLY A 316 -12.82 -18.20 -45.47
N LYS A 317 -12.19 -17.16 -46.02
CA LYS A 317 -12.90 -16.24 -46.94
C LYS A 317 -13.60 -17.09 -48.02
N PRO A 318 -14.89 -16.86 -48.33
CA PRO A 318 -15.58 -17.65 -49.33
C PRO A 318 -14.81 -17.59 -50.65
N GLY A 319 -14.23 -18.72 -51.03
CA GLY A 319 -13.52 -18.90 -52.28
C GLY A 319 -14.44 -19.58 -53.28
N VAL A 320 -14.44 -19.09 -54.52
CA VAL A 320 -15.13 -19.78 -55.61
C VAL A 320 -14.24 -20.93 -56.08
N ARG A 321 -14.73 -22.17 -55.95
CA ARG A 321 -14.10 -23.34 -56.56
C ARG A 321 -14.96 -23.76 -57.75
N ILE A 322 -14.36 -23.78 -58.94
CA ILE A 322 -15.01 -24.31 -60.13
C ILE A 322 -14.86 -25.83 -60.08
N VAL A 323 -15.95 -26.54 -59.79
CA VAL A 323 -15.99 -28.00 -59.76
C VAL A 323 -16.61 -28.46 -61.08
N LYS A 324 -15.85 -29.24 -61.85
CA LYS A 324 -16.27 -29.76 -63.15
C LYS A 324 -16.92 -31.13 -62.94
N ASP A 325 -18.18 -31.28 -63.33
CA ASP A 325 -18.92 -32.53 -63.16
C ASP A 325 -18.33 -33.61 -64.10
N PRO A 326 -17.84 -34.76 -63.59
CA PRO A 326 -17.16 -35.77 -64.40
C PRO A 326 -18.01 -36.42 -65.50
N LYS A 327 -19.35 -36.26 -65.47
CA LYS A 327 -20.26 -36.92 -66.42
C LYS A 327 -20.87 -35.98 -67.47
N THR A 328 -20.99 -34.69 -67.19
CA THR A 328 -21.64 -33.72 -68.07
C THR A 328 -20.70 -32.63 -68.57
N GLY A 329 -19.49 -32.51 -67.99
CA GLY A 329 -18.50 -31.51 -68.40
C GLY A 329 -18.88 -30.06 -68.08
N GLU A 330 -20.02 -29.84 -67.44
CA GLU A 330 -20.47 -28.52 -66.98
C GLU A 330 -19.65 -28.07 -65.77
N GLU A 331 -19.26 -26.80 -65.80
CA GLU A 331 -18.49 -26.14 -64.75
C GLU A 331 -19.47 -25.53 -63.74
N LYS A 332 -19.57 -26.13 -62.55
CA LYS A 332 -20.41 -25.65 -61.48
C LYS A 332 -19.58 -24.80 -60.53
N ILE A 333 -20.01 -23.57 -60.31
CA ILE A 333 -19.41 -22.66 -59.33
C ILE A 333 -19.93 -23.05 -57.95
N GLU A 334 -19.08 -23.69 -57.14
CA GLU A 334 -19.39 -23.99 -55.75
C GLU A 334 -18.66 -22.98 -54.84
N MET A 335 -19.39 -22.41 -53.88
CA MET A 335 -18.80 -21.64 -52.79
C MET A 335 -18.17 -22.62 -51.81
N ALA A 336 -16.84 -22.72 -51.82
CA ALA A 336 -16.10 -23.52 -50.86
C ALA A 336 -15.47 -22.58 -49.82
N SER A 337 -15.98 -22.60 -48.60
CA SER A 337 -15.21 -22.15 -47.44
C SER A 337 -14.28 -23.28 -47.02
N GLN A 338 -12.96 -23.07 -47.13
CA GLN A 338 -12.03 -23.94 -46.42
C GLN A 338 -12.12 -23.56 -44.93
N ASP A 339 -12.91 -24.32 -44.18
CA ASP A 339 -12.93 -24.23 -42.73
C ASP A 339 -11.64 -24.85 -42.20
N GLN A 340 -10.69 -24.01 -41.78
CA GLN A 340 -9.46 -24.48 -41.17
C GLN A 340 -9.64 -24.50 -39.66
N LEU A 341 -9.35 -25.64 -39.03
CA LEU A 341 -9.37 -25.76 -37.58
C LEU A 341 -8.13 -25.07 -37.02
N THR A 342 -8.28 -23.85 -36.51
CA THR A 342 -7.21 -23.07 -35.89
C THR A 342 -7.31 -23.23 -34.37
N GLU A 343 -6.20 -23.57 -33.71
CA GLU A 343 -6.13 -23.59 -32.25
C GLU A 343 -6.00 -22.14 -31.75
N ASP A 344 -6.98 -21.65 -30.98
CA ASP A 344 -6.91 -20.35 -30.30
C ASP A 344 -6.30 -20.61 -28.90
N PRO A 345 -5.07 -20.16 -28.63
CA PRO A 345 -4.41 -20.40 -27.35
C PRO A 345 -5.11 -19.67 -26.19
N ALA A 346 -4.87 -20.14 -24.97
CA ALA A 346 -5.36 -19.48 -23.77
C ALA A 346 -4.80 -18.06 -23.66
N ARG A 347 -5.63 -17.13 -23.16
CA ARG A 347 -5.29 -15.71 -23.05
C ARG A 347 -5.38 -15.23 -21.60
N VAL A 348 -4.57 -14.22 -21.29
CA VAL A 348 -4.61 -13.49 -20.02
C VAL A 348 -4.59 -11.99 -20.28
N THR A 349 -5.16 -11.19 -19.38
CA THR A 349 -5.18 -9.73 -19.56
C THR A 349 -3.87 -9.09 -19.14
N GLY A 350 -3.09 -9.73 -18.28
CA GLY A 350 -1.79 -9.22 -17.90
C GLY A 350 -0.83 -10.24 -17.32
N VAL A 351 0.41 -9.81 -17.16
CA VAL A 351 1.46 -10.50 -16.42
C VAL A 351 2.01 -9.53 -15.37
N LEU A 352 2.01 -9.98 -14.13
CA LEU A 352 2.57 -9.25 -12.99
C LEU A 352 4.04 -9.62 -12.83
N VAL A 353 4.88 -8.65 -12.50
CA VAL A 353 6.34 -8.84 -12.38
C VAL A 353 6.84 -8.31 -11.04
N ARG A 354 7.67 -9.11 -10.36
CA ARG A 354 8.39 -8.75 -9.13
C ARG A 354 9.87 -8.54 -9.42
N GLY A 355 10.38 -7.37 -9.05
CA GLY A 355 11.81 -7.07 -9.13
C GLY A 355 12.58 -7.48 -7.87
N LYS A 356 13.91 -7.48 -7.96
CA LYS A 356 14.79 -7.58 -6.79
C LYS A 356 14.60 -6.40 -5.86
N ASP A 357 14.74 -6.65 -4.56
CA ASP A 357 14.59 -5.61 -3.56
C ASP A 357 15.62 -4.49 -3.78
N GLY A 358 15.14 -3.24 -3.75
CA GLY A 358 15.96 -2.05 -4.00
C GLY A 358 16.11 -1.64 -5.47
N VAL A 359 15.57 -2.41 -6.42
CA VAL A 359 15.52 -2.01 -7.83
C VAL A 359 14.47 -0.93 -8.04
N ASP A 360 14.82 0.11 -8.81
CA ASP A 360 13.88 1.15 -9.21
C ASP A 360 12.84 0.58 -10.19
N ALA A 361 11.57 0.84 -9.93
CA ALA A 361 10.47 0.28 -10.72
C ALA A 361 10.49 0.73 -12.19
N ARG A 362 11.04 1.91 -12.50
CA ARG A 362 11.15 2.40 -13.89
C ARG A 362 12.22 1.62 -14.65
N VAL A 363 13.36 1.34 -14.01
CA VAL A 363 14.41 0.49 -14.60
C VAL A 363 13.88 -0.91 -14.85
N LEU A 364 13.09 -1.46 -13.91
CA LEU A 364 12.44 -2.75 -14.09
C LEU A 364 11.43 -2.73 -15.25
N ARG A 365 10.64 -1.66 -15.38
CA ARG A 365 9.69 -1.48 -16.49
C ARG A 365 10.41 -1.46 -17.82
N ASP A 366 11.48 -0.68 -17.95
CA ASP A 366 12.26 -0.59 -19.20
C ASP A 366 12.82 -1.96 -19.59
N ARG A 367 13.27 -2.75 -18.60
CA ARG A 367 13.70 -4.14 -18.84
C ARG A 367 12.54 -5.03 -19.30
N CYS A 368 11.36 -4.88 -18.72
CA CYS A 368 10.16 -5.62 -19.14
C CYS A 368 9.73 -5.25 -20.57
N GLU A 369 9.87 -3.98 -20.97
CA GLU A 369 9.58 -3.51 -22.33
C GLU A 369 10.53 -4.17 -23.35
N GLU A 370 11.82 -4.28 -23.05
CA GLU A 370 12.79 -4.99 -23.90
C GLU A 370 12.44 -6.46 -24.07
N ILE A 371 12.18 -7.17 -22.96
CA ILE A 371 11.84 -8.60 -22.98
C ILE A 371 10.53 -8.82 -23.76
N TYR A 372 9.54 -7.96 -23.55
CA TYR A 372 8.28 -8.04 -24.30
C TYR A 372 8.48 -7.73 -25.80
N ALA A 373 9.37 -6.80 -26.16
CA ALA A 373 9.68 -6.52 -27.56
C ALA A 373 10.33 -7.73 -28.27
N GLU A 374 11.26 -8.42 -27.60
CA GLU A 374 11.87 -9.66 -28.11
C GLU A 374 10.85 -10.81 -28.23
N PHE A 375 9.92 -10.91 -27.27
CA PHE A 375 8.79 -11.85 -27.33
C PHE A 375 7.83 -11.53 -28.48
N ALA A 376 7.40 -10.27 -28.61
CA ALA A 376 6.47 -9.84 -29.67
C ALA A 376 7.08 -10.02 -31.07
N ALA A 377 8.40 -9.85 -31.22
CA ALA A 377 9.10 -10.11 -32.48
C ALA A 377 9.06 -11.58 -32.91
N ARG A 378 8.97 -12.53 -31.97
CA ARG A 378 8.82 -13.97 -32.24
C ARG A 378 7.40 -14.38 -32.61
N HIS A 379 6.38 -13.58 -32.29
CA HIS A 379 4.96 -13.90 -32.51
C HIS A 379 4.23 -12.82 -33.32
N PRO A 380 4.66 -12.55 -34.56
CA PRO A 380 4.13 -11.45 -35.35
C PRO A 380 2.64 -11.65 -35.68
N GLY A 381 1.80 -10.71 -35.25
CA GLY A 381 0.36 -10.71 -35.53
C GLY A 381 -0.49 -11.59 -34.61
N GLU A 382 0.14 -12.35 -33.71
CA GLU A 382 -0.55 -13.20 -32.73
C GLU A 382 -0.65 -12.55 -31.35
N VAL A 383 0.32 -11.71 -31.00
CA VAL A 383 0.33 -10.90 -29.77
C VAL A 383 0.32 -9.40 -30.09
N PRO A 384 -0.16 -8.55 -29.15
CA PRO A 384 -0.13 -7.10 -29.32
C PRO A 384 1.29 -6.59 -29.55
N LEU A 385 1.43 -5.58 -30.41
CA LEU A 385 2.71 -4.90 -30.63
C LEU A 385 3.21 -4.28 -29.32
N ALA A 386 4.53 -4.32 -29.08
CA ALA A 386 5.15 -3.72 -27.91
C ALA A 386 4.73 -2.25 -27.69
N ALA A 387 4.64 -1.46 -28.76
CA ALA A 387 4.20 -0.06 -28.70
C ALA A 387 2.75 0.14 -28.26
N SER A 388 1.91 -0.90 -28.37
CA SER A 388 0.51 -0.86 -27.95
C SER A 388 0.29 -1.46 -26.56
N MET A 389 1.26 -2.22 -26.05
CA MET A 389 1.16 -2.89 -24.77
C MET A 389 1.27 -1.88 -23.63
N ASN A 390 0.40 -2.00 -22.62
CA ASN A 390 0.50 -1.14 -21.46
C ASN A 390 1.46 -1.75 -20.44
N ILE A 391 2.72 -1.32 -20.48
CA ILE A 391 3.75 -1.75 -19.52
C ILE A 391 4.00 -0.59 -18.56
N GLN A 392 3.43 -0.69 -17.36
CA GLN A 392 3.45 0.38 -16.37
C GLN A 392 3.86 -0.14 -15.00
N THR A 393 4.55 0.72 -14.27
CA THR A 393 4.76 0.51 -12.83
C THR A 393 3.44 0.73 -12.08
N TRP A 394 3.30 0.11 -10.91
CA TRP A 394 2.16 0.38 -10.02
C TRP A 394 1.95 1.89 -9.76
N GLN A 395 3.06 2.62 -9.60
CA GLN A 395 3.06 4.06 -9.34
C GLN A 395 2.50 4.86 -10.53
N GLN A 396 2.83 4.46 -11.76
CA GLN A 396 2.33 5.10 -12.97
C GLN A 396 0.84 4.83 -13.18
N GLN A 397 0.39 3.60 -12.96
CA GLN A 397 -1.01 3.22 -13.10
C GLN A 397 -1.91 4.03 -12.14
N ASN A 398 -1.40 4.33 -10.94
CA ASN A 398 -2.14 5.05 -9.90
C ASN A 398 -1.67 6.50 -9.71
N ALA A 399 -0.99 7.08 -10.71
CA ALA A 399 -0.39 8.40 -10.61
C ALA A 399 -1.39 9.51 -10.27
N GLY A 400 -2.65 9.40 -10.71
CA GLY A 400 -3.70 10.36 -10.36
C GLY A 400 -4.02 10.36 -8.86
N PHE A 401 -4.17 9.18 -8.26
CA PHE A 401 -4.43 9.01 -6.84
C PHE A 401 -3.20 9.35 -5.98
N ILE A 402 -2.04 8.78 -6.34
CA ILE A 402 -0.76 9.03 -5.65
C ILE A 402 -0.41 10.53 -5.73
N GLY A 403 -0.55 11.13 -6.91
CA GLY A 403 -0.27 12.56 -7.09
C GLY A 403 -1.22 13.48 -6.32
N ALA A 404 -2.47 13.07 -6.11
CA ALA A 404 -3.40 13.80 -5.23
C ALA A 404 -2.94 13.73 -3.76
N VAL A 405 -2.59 12.53 -3.29
CA VAL A 405 -2.04 12.31 -1.94
C VAL A 405 -0.74 13.09 -1.72
N GLU A 406 0.20 13.06 -2.67
CA GLU A 406 1.46 13.79 -2.59
C GLU A 406 1.24 15.30 -2.48
N LYS A 407 0.26 15.85 -3.23
CA LYS A 407 -0.13 17.26 -3.14
C LYS A 407 -0.72 17.60 -1.77
N GLU A 408 -1.59 16.74 -1.23
CA GLU A 408 -2.17 16.94 0.09
C GLU A 408 -1.08 16.93 1.18
N ILE A 409 -0.16 15.97 1.12
CA ILE A 409 1.02 15.91 2.00
C ILE A 409 1.84 17.21 1.89
N ALA A 410 2.08 17.70 0.66
CA ALA A 410 2.82 18.94 0.45
C ALA A 410 2.11 20.17 1.06
N LEU A 411 0.78 20.25 0.94
CA LEU A 411 -0.03 21.33 1.53
C LEU A 411 0.02 21.32 3.06
N VAL A 412 -0.12 20.14 3.67
CA VAL A 412 -0.05 19.97 5.12
C VAL A 412 1.36 20.34 5.62
N LEU A 413 2.41 19.85 4.95
CA LEU A 413 3.80 20.20 5.29
C LEU A 413 4.07 21.70 5.14
N PHE A 414 3.53 22.34 4.10
CA PHE A 414 3.64 23.78 3.91
C PHE A 414 2.95 24.55 5.05
N LEU A 415 1.77 24.14 5.47
CA LEU A 415 1.05 24.74 6.59
C LEU A 415 1.84 24.62 7.89
N PHE A 416 2.35 23.42 8.20
CA PHE A 416 3.18 23.21 9.39
C PHE A 416 4.51 23.99 9.32
N SER A 417 5.09 24.17 8.13
CA SER A 417 6.25 25.03 7.92
C SER A 417 5.94 26.51 8.23
N MET A 418 4.76 27.00 7.88
CA MET A 418 4.33 28.36 8.25
C MET A 418 4.18 28.52 9.76
N ILE A 419 3.58 27.55 10.45
CA ILE A 419 3.50 27.55 11.92
C ILE A 419 4.90 27.52 12.54
N SER A 420 5.82 26.72 11.98
CA SER A 420 7.22 26.69 12.40
C SER A 420 7.90 28.04 12.21
N LEU A 421 7.60 28.80 11.15
CA LEU A 421 8.15 30.14 10.94
C LEU A 421 7.70 31.11 12.04
N VAL A 422 6.43 31.04 12.46
CA VAL A 422 5.91 31.83 13.59
C VAL A 422 6.67 31.51 14.89
N ALA A 423 7.04 30.25 15.11
CA ALA A 423 7.82 29.86 16.28
C ALA A 423 9.22 30.52 16.30
N VAL A 424 9.85 30.75 15.14
CA VAL A 424 11.14 31.47 15.06
C VAL A 424 11.00 32.92 15.53
N VAL A 425 9.92 33.60 15.11
CA VAL A 425 9.62 34.97 15.54
C VAL A 425 9.34 35.04 17.03
N LEU A 426 8.69 34.01 17.58
CA LEU A 426 8.45 33.89 19.02
C LEU A 426 9.76 33.73 19.79
N VAL A 427 10.69 32.91 19.32
CA VAL A 427 12.03 32.78 19.90
C VAL A 427 12.77 34.12 19.87
N LEU A 428 12.77 34.82 18.72
CA LEU A 428 13.35 36.15 18.59
C LEU A 428 12.76 37.13 19.62
N SER A 429 11.43 37.14 19.79
CA SER A 429 10.73 38.00 20.74
C SER A 429 11.17 37.74 22.18
N ILE A 430 11.35 36.47 22.56
CA ILE A 430 11.83 36.12 23.89
C ILE A 430 13.27 36.57 24.10
N PHE A 431 14.17 36.32 23.14
CA PHE A 431 15.55 36.79 23.23
C PHE A 431 15.65 38.31 23.30
N TRP A 432 14.81 39.02 22.55
CA TRP A 432 14.75 40.47 22.59
C TRP A 432 14.36 40.99 23.99
N SER A 433 13.33 40.40 24.58
CA SER A 433 12.91 40.71 25.96
C SER A 433 14.03 40.40 26.95
N MET A 434 14.69 39.25 26.82
CA MET A 434 15.78 38.83 27.70
C MET A 434 17.00 39.76 27.65
N VAL A 435 17.39 40.23 26.46
CA VAL A 435 18.46 41.23 26.31
C VAL A 435 18.07 42.55 26.97
N SER A 436 16.81 42.98 26.81
CA SER A 436 16.32 44.24 27.34
C SER A 436 16.31 44.27 28.87
N GLU A 437 15.89 43.19 29.53
CA GLU A 437 15.96 43.08 30.99
C GLU A 437 17.39 43.09 31.55
N LYS A 438 18.38 42.70 30.72
CA LYS A 438 19.78 42.53 31.11
C LYS A 438 20.73 43.62 30.62
N THR A 439 20.15 44.75 30.19
CA THR A 439 20.87 45.96 29.76
C THR A 439 21.94 46.40 30.78
N LYS A 440 21.63 46.43 32.09
CA LYS A 440 22.58 46.83 33.16
C LYS A 440 23.77 45.87 33.28
N ASP A 441 23.50 44.57 33.33
CA ASP A 441 24.54 43.53 33.44
C ASP A 441 25.49 43.58 32.23
N ILE A 442 24.95 43.83 31.02
CA ILE A 442 25.72 44.03 29.79
C ILE A 442 26.58 45.29 29.88
N GLY A 443 26.04 46.39 30.41
CA GLY A 443 26.75 47.65 30.62
C GLY A 443 27.95 47.50 31.56
N ILE A 444 27.77 46.79 32.67
CA ILE A 444 28.85 46.48 33.63
C ILE A 444 29.95 45.66 32.96
N LEU A 445 29.59 44.60 32.22
CA LEU A 445 30.55 43.78 31.46
C LEU A 445 31.34 44.62 30.43
N ARG A 446 30.67 45.53 29.73
CA ARG A 446 31.30 46.46 28.77
C ARG A 446 32.26 47.42 29.47
N ALA A 447 31.92 47.92 30.66
CA ALA A 447 32.75 48.85 31.43
C ALA A 447 34.03 48.18 31.97
N ILE A 448 33.97 46.89 32.32
CA ILE A 448 35.13 46.11 32.80
C ILE A 448 36.04 45.63 31.63
N GLY A 449 35.66 45.90 30.38
CA GLY A 449 36.50 45.65 29.19
C GLY A 449 36.01 44.55 28.25
N ALA A 450 34.76 44.08 28.36
CA ALA A 450 34.23 43.10 27.41
C ALA A 450 34.11 43.68 25.98
N SER A 451 34.68 42.96 25.00
CA SER A 451 34.59 43.34 23.59
C SER A 451 33.16 43.20 23.06
N LYS A 452 32.79 44.02 22.07
CA LYS A 452 31.46 43.95 21.40
C LYS A 452 31.20 42.54 20.87
N MET A 453 32.21 41.95 20.22
CA MET A 453 32.17 40.59 19.68
C MET A 453 31.98 39.53 20.79
N GLY A 454 32.62 39.72 21.96
CA GLY A 454 32.50 38.80 23.09
C GLY A 454 31.08 38.75 23.66
N ILE A 455 30.37 39.88 23.68
CA ILE A 455 28.97 39.94 24.11
C ILE A 455 28.05 39.33 23.07
N ALA A 456 28.26 39.59 21.78
CA ALA A 456 27.50 38.94 20.71
C ALA A 456 27.63 37.41 20.78
N TRP A 457 28.86 36.90 20.95
CA TRP A 457 29.13 35.46 21.09
C TRP A 457 28.49 34.82 22.32
N LEU A 458 28.36 35.57 23.42
CA LEU A 458 27.67 35.08 24.62
C LEU A 458 26.21 34.73 24.29
N TRP A 459 25.50 35.67 23.64
CA TRP A 459 24.11 35.50 23.25
C TRP A 459 23.92 34.46 22.15
N LEU A 460 24.83 34.38 21.17
CA LEU A 460 24.80 33.34 20.15
C LEU A 460 24.99 31.93 20.74
N ARG A 461 25.92 31.77 21.70
CA ARG A 461 26.06 30.49 22.44
C ARG A 461 24.84 30.17 23.29
N TYR A 462 24.15 31.18 23.78
CA TYR A 462 22.88 31.02 24.50
C TYR A 462 21.78 30.49 23.57
N GLY A 463 21.64 31.09 22.39
CA GLY A 463 20.80 30.60 21.30
C GLY A 463 21.13 29.16 20.91
N LEU A 464 22.42 28.87 20.72
CA LEU A 464 22.88 27.53 20.39
C LEU A 464 22.52 26.50 21.49
N ALA A 465 22.75 26.83 22.76
CA ALA A 465 22.44 25.94 23.87
C ALA A 465 20.93 25.66 23.98
N ILE A 466 20.09 26.70 23.86
CA ILE A 466 18.63 26.56 23.86
C ILE A 466 18.15 25.75 22.66
N GLY A 467 18.71 26.01 21.47
CA GLY A 467 18.44 25.24 20.27
C GLY A 467 18.74 23.75 20.45
N ILE A 468 19.94 23.43 20.96
CA ILE A 468 20.35 22.04 21.21
C ILE A 468 19.42 21.37 22.23
N VAL A 469 19.20 21.99 23.39
CA VAL A 469 18.37 21.42 24.46
C VAL A 469 16.93 21.25 23.98
N GLY A 470 16.36 22.28 23.36
CA GLY A 470 14.99 22.25 22.83
C GLY A 470 14.84 21.19 21.74
N SER A 471 15.77 21.09 20.80
CA SER A 471 15.72 20.09 19.74
C SER A 471 15.87 18.66 20.28
N ILE A 472 16.76 18.40 21.25
CA ILE A 472 16.90 17.09 21.89
C ILE A 472 15.63 16.71 22.67
N MET A 473 15.09 17.64 23.46
CA MET A 473 13.84 17.40 24.18
C MET A 473 12.68 17.16 23.21
N GLY A 474 12.65 17.91 22.10
CA GLY A 474 11.63 17.77 21.07
C GLY A 474 11.73 16.44 20.32
N PHE A 475 12.94 15.97 20.06
CA PHE A 475 13.19 14.61 19.56
C PHE A 475 12.68 13.56 20.55
N GLY A 476 13.02 13.69 21.83
CA GLY A 476 12.56 12.75 22.86
C GLY A 476 11.04 12.68 22.92
N LEU A 477 10.37 13.84 22.98
CA LEU A 477 8.91 13.91 23.02
C LEU A 477 8.25 13.39 21.74
N SER A 478 8.76 13.76 20.56
CA SER A 478 8.22 13.23 19.30
C SER A 478 8.44 11.73 19.17
N SER A 479 9.61 11.20 19.54
CA SER A 479 9.86 9.77 19.54
C SER A 479 8.87 9.03 20.44
N LEU A 480 8.59 9.55 21.64
CA LEU A 480 7.58 8.98 22.53
C LEU A 480 6.18 8.99 21.91
N ILE A 481 5.77 10.10 21.29
CA ILE A 481 4.47 10.22 20.63
C ILE A 481 4.37 9.26 19.44
N ILE A 482 5.38 9.22 18.58
CA ILE A 482 5.39 8.44 17.34
C ILE A 482 5.32 6.94 17.66
N MET A 483 6.11 6.46 18.62
CA MET A 483 6.10 5.06 19.03
C MET A 483 4.77 4.63 19.68
N ASN A 484 4.02 5.57 20.25
CA ASN A 484 2.77 5.31 20.95
C ASN A 484 1.53 5.91 20.25
N ILE A 485 1.63 6.29 18.97
CA ILE A 485 0.56 7.04 18.29
C ILE A 485 -0.75 6.24 18.20
N ASN A 486 -0.65 4.93 17.96
CA ASN A 486 -1.81 4.03 17.89
C ASN A 486 -2.45 3.81 19.29
N PRO A 487 -1.70 3.45 20.36
CA PRO A 487 -2.24 3.40 21.72
C PRO A 487 -2.87 4.71 22.21
N ILE A 488 -2.25 5.86 21.91
CA ILE A 488 -2.79 7.18 22.28
C ILE A 488 -4.13 7.42 21.58
N HIS A 489 -4.22 7.08 20.30
CA HIS A 489 -5.46 7.18 19.53
C HIS A 489 -6.58 6.31 20.13
N GLU A 490 -6.28 5.07 20.49
CA GLU A 490 -7.24 4.13 21.08
C GLU A 490 -7.69 4.56 22.49
N TRP A 491 -6.76 5.07 23.31
CA TRP A 491 -7.10 5.65 24.62
C TRP A 491 -8.07 6.83 24.49
N MET A 492 -7.82 7.73 23.53
CA MET A 492 -8.69 8.88 23.27
C MET A 492 -10.07 8.45 22.75
N GLY A 493 -10.13 7.41 21.93
CA GLY A 493 -11.40 6.80 21.51
C GLY A 493 -12.22 6.27 22.70
N ARG A 494 -11.58 5.53 23.62
CA ARG A 494 -12.24 4.99 24.83
C ARG A 494 -12.63 6.06 25.83
N ALA A 495 -11.76 7.04 26.07
CA ALA A 495 -11.94 8.03 27.12
C ALA A 495 -12.87 9.19 26.71
N MET A 496 -12.81 9.61 25.44
CA MET A 496 -13.54 10.79 24.95
C MET A 496 -14.62 10.45 23.92
N GLY A 497 -14.70 9.20 23.45
CA GLY A 497 -15.64 8.80 22.39
C GLY A 497 -15.29 9.36 21.01
N ILE A 498 -14.09 9.95 20.83
CA ILE A 498 -13.67 10.59 19.59
C ILE A 498 -12.79 9.63 18.79
N GLN A 499 -13.30 9.14 17.66
CA GLN A 499 -12.52 8.35 16.71
C GLN A 499 -11.88 9.28 15.67
N ILE A 500 -10.65 9.72 15.93
CA ILE A 500 -9.88 10.60 15.02
C ILE A 500 -9.51 9.92 13.69
N TRP A 501 -9.29 8.60 13.69
CA TRP A 501 -8.87 7.85 12.52
C TRP A 501 -9.93 6.83 12.14
N ASP A 502 -10.57 7.04 10.99
CA ASP A 502 -11.48 6.08 10.39
C ASP A 502 -10.78 5.33 9.25
N PRO A 503 -10.51 4.01 9.39
CA PRO A 503 -9.91 3.21 8.34
C PRO A 503 -10.69 3.19 7.02
N SER A 504 -12.00 3.47 7.03
CA SER A 504 -12.82 3.52 5.82
C SER A 504 -12.57 4.79 5.00
N ILE A 505 -12.14 5.87 5.65
CA ILE A 505 -11.81 7.16 5.01
C ILE A 505 -10.34 7.21 4.60
N TYR A 506 -9.44 6.81 5.50
CA TYR A 506 -7.98 6.91 5.29
C TYR A 506 -7.37 5.64 4.70
N TYR A 507 -8.19 4.67 4.31
CA TYR A 507 -7.85 3.39 3.69
C TYR A 507 -7.01 2.42 4.54
N PHE A 508 -6.30 2.88 5.59
CA PHE A 508 -5.38 2.07 6.41
C PHE A 508 -5.93 1.69 7.79
N THR A 509 -5.59 0.49 8.26
CA THR A 509 -5.98 -0.04 9.58
C THR A 509 -5.30 0.64 10.77
N GLN A 510 -4.12 1.21 10.60
CA GLN A 510 -3.34 1.82 11.68
C GLN A 510 -2.76 3.13 11.19
N ILE A 511 -2.50 4.06 12.10
CA ILE A 511 -1.81 5.31 11.75
C ILE A 511 -0.36 4.93 11.42
N PRO A 512 0.05 5.08 10.15
CA PRO A 512 1.38 4.72 9.75
C PRO A 512 2.36 5.77 10.26
N SER A 513 3.51 5.32 10.75
CA SER A 513 4.59 6.22 11.16
C SER A 513 5.92 5.66 10.70
N ASP A 514 6.74 6.51 10.09
CA ASP A 514 8.10 6.16 9.65
C ASP A 514 9.07 7.24 10.12
N LEU A 515 10.08 6.86 10.92
CA LEU A 515 11.05 7.80 11.46
C LEU A 515 12.34 7.71 10.66
N ARG A 516 12.48 8.56 9.65
CA ARG A 516 13.66 8.54 8.80
C ARG A 516 14.76 9.45 9.35
N TRP A 517 15.94 8.90 9.61
CA TRP A 517 17.06 9.62 10.23
C TRP A 517 17.52 10.85 9.43
N ASP A 518 17.43 10.82 8.10
CA ASP A 518 17.75 11.97 7.26
C ASP A 518 16.84 13.17 7.56
N LYS A 519 15.55 12.91 7.81
CA LYS A 519 14.57 13.95 8.16
C LYS A 519 14.73 14.40 9.60
N VAL A 520 15.01 13.46 10.51
CA VAL A 520 15.30 13.78 11.92
C VAL A 520 16.47 14.75 12.02
N LEU A 521 17.59 14.44 11.38
CA LEU A 521 18.78 15.29 11.41
C LEU A 521 18.53 16.67 10.79
N LEU A 522 17.76 16.73 9.69
CA LEU A 522 17.38 18.00 9.06
C LEU A 522 16.56 18.86 10.04
N VAL A 523 15.57 18.29 10.71
CA VAL A 523 14.70 19.05 11.64
C VAL A 523 15.45 19.48 12.89
N LEU A 524 16.31 18.63 13.46
CA LEU A 524 17.16 18.99 14.60
C LEU A 524 18.16 20.09 14.22
N GLY A 525 18.82 19.96 13.08
CA GLY A 525 19.72 20.98 12.55
C GLY A 525 18.98 22.31 12.28
N GLY A 526 17.80 22.23 11.67
CA GLY A 526 16.94 23.38 11.42
C GLY A 526 16.54 24.11 12.70
N GLY A 527 16.08 23.38 13.73
CA GLY A 527 15.71 23.94 15.03
C GLY A 527 16.87 24.69 15.70
N ILE A 528 18.07 24.11 15.65
CA ILE A 528 19.29 24.75 16.16
C ILE A 528 19.62 26.02 15.36
N ILE A 529 19.62 25.95 14.02
CA ILE A 529 19.92 27.08 13.14
C ILE A 529 18.93 28.22 13.40
N PHE A 530 17.63 27.93 13.43
CA PHE A 530 16.60 28.94 13.68
C PHE A 530 16.70 29.56 15.08
N SER A 531 17.11 28.79 16.09
CA SER A 531 17.34 29.33 17.44
C SER A 531 18.51 30.33 17.46
N VAL A 532 19.61 29.99 16.77
CA VAL A 532 20.77 30.88 16.63
C VAL A 532 20.41 32.14 15.82
N LEU A 533 19.63 31.99 14.74
CA LEU A 533 19.13 33.12 13.94
C LEU A 533 18.21 34.03 14.75
N GLY A 534 17.32 33.46 15.58
CA GLY A 534 16.45 34.23 16.48
C GLY A 534 17.25 35.02 17.53
N ALA A 535 18.36 34.46 18.02
CA ALA A 535 19.26 35.15 18.94
C ALA A 535 20.18 36.19 18.27
N LEU A 536 20.34 36.15 16.95
CA LEU A 536 21.30 36.99 16.21
C LEU A 536 20.98 38.49 16.33
N ILE A 537 19.72 38.89 16.09
CA ILE A 537 19.32 40.30 16.13
C ILE A 537 19.50 40.88 17.56
N PRO A 538 18.99 40.24 18.62
CA PRO A 538 19.24 40.66 20.01
C PRO A 538 20.73 40.68 20.38
N ALA A 539 21.53 39.71 19.91
CA ALA A 539 22.97 39.66 20.16
C ALA A 539 23.72 40.86 19.55
N ILE A 540 23.38 41.22 18.31
CA ILE A 540 23.95 42.41 17.65
C ILE A 540 23.57 43.68 18.42
N ARG A 541 22.31 43.79 18.84
CA ARG A 541 21.84 44.94 19.65
C ARG A 541 22.59 45.04 20.98
N ALA A 542 22.72 43.93 21.72
CA ALA A 542 23.47 43.87 22.97
C ALA A 542 24.93 44.30 22.79
N SER A 543 25.58 43.87 21.71
CA SER A 543 26.99 44.20 21.43
C SER A 543 27.23 45.69 21.16
N ARG A 544 26.22 46.40 20.66
CA ARG A 544 26.29 47.82 20.29
C ARG A 544 25.83 48.76 21.41
N MET A 545 25.47 48.21 22.58
CA MET A 545 25.03 48.99 23.73
C MET A 545 26.19 49.80 24.33
N ASP A 546 25.92 51.09 24.55
CA ASP A 546 26.87 52.03 25.16
C ASP A 546 26.86 51.82 26.69
N PRO A 547 28.00 51.48 27.31
CA PRO A 547 28.09 51.29 28.76
C PRO A 547 27.63 52.51 29.56
N VAL A 548 27.88 53.73 29.08
CA VAL A 548 27.45 54.96 29.78
C VAL A 548 25.94 55.07 29.77
N ARG A 549 25.29 54.83 28.62
CA ARG A 549 23.82 54.84 28.53
C ARG A 549 23.18 53.69 29.31
N ALA A 550 23.79 52.51 29.30
CA ALA A 550 23.28 51.34 30.03
C ALA A 550 23.29 51.51 31.56
N LEU A 551 24.20 52.33 32.08
CA LEU A 551 24.32 52.66 33.51
C LEU A 551 23.53 53.90 33.93
N ARG A 552 23.07 54.72 32.97
CA ARG A 552 22.36 56.00 33.21
C ARG A 552 20.84 55.87 33.34
N PHE A 553 20.25 54.71 33.08
CA PHE A 553 18.84 54.46 33.35
C PHE A 553 18.64 54.19 34.84
N GLU A 554 18.75 55.27 35.62
CA GLU A 554 18.05 55.58 36.88
C GLU A 554 17.86 57.11 36.90
#